data_AF-A0A135VP98-F1
#
_entry.id   AF-A0A135VP98-F1
#
_cell.length_a   1.000
_cell.length_b   1.000
_cell.length_c   1.000
_cell.angle_alpha   90.00
_cell.angle_beta   90.00
_cell.angle_gamma   90.00
#
_symmetry.space_group_name_H-M   'P 1'
#
loop_
_entity.id
_entity.type
_entity.pdbx_description
1 polymer ?
#
loop_
_entity_poly.entity_id
_entity_poly.type
_entity_poly.pdbx_seq_one_letter_code
_entity_poly.pdbx_strand_id
1 'polypeptide(L)'
;MVSEIFIRYVTTNGLEKTVRFNTDEKGINLDLRNIAQVDLLPLIWCENLETLCLRNNSITEIDLSPLEKCGQNLKSVRLGHNRLQEIDLEPLSSCPNLEEVSLIDNRLKRVDLTPLFHCPNLREIKIDDDVGLTADLLLRSVGSWPEVLIEQYHRILWKADPDS
;
A
#
# COMPACT_ATOMS: atom_id res chain seq x y z
N MET A 1 13.56 -6.47 -24.04
CA MET A 1 12.74 -5.74 -23.06
C MET A 1 11.61 -6.66 -22.67
N VAL A 2 11.37 -6.87 -21.38
CA VAL A 2 10.20 -7.64 -20.92
C VAL A 2 8.98 -6.83 -21.29
N SER A 3 8.05 -7.39 -22.07
CA SER A 3 6.81 -6.72 -22.49
C SER A 3 5.60 -7.16 -21.68
N GLU A 4 5.71 -8.29 -20.99
CA GLU A 4 4.64 -8.92 -20.25
C GLU A 4 5.17 -9.45 -18.92
N ILE A 5 4.33 -9.34 -17.90
CA ILE A 5 4.57 -9.92 -16.59
C ILE A 5 3.44 -10.88 -16.24
N PHE A 6 3.75 -11.82 -15.36
CA PHE A 6 2.83 -12.84 -14.89
C PHE A 6 2.76 -12.79 -13.38
N ILE A 7 1.65 -12.27 -12.85
CA ILE A 7 1.39 -12.23 -11.41
C ILE A 7 0.77 -13.56 -11.01
N ARG A 8 1.44 -14.27 -10.09
CA ARG A 8 0.96 -15.52 -9.50
C ARG A 8 0.22 -15.22 -8.21
N TYR A 9 -0.84 -15.96 -7.96
CA TYR A 9 -1.60 -15.86 -6.71
C TYR A 9 -2.26 -17.18 -6.35
N VAL A 10 -2.49 -17.39 -5.06
CA VAL A 10 -3.19 -18.54 -4.50
C VAL A 10 -4.54 -18.09 -3.99
N THR A 11 -5.61 -18.79 -4.35
CA THR A 11 -6.96 -18.49 -3.86
C THR A 11 -7.24 -19.11 -2.49
N THR A 12 -8.31 -18.70 -1.81
CA THR A 12 -8.65 -19.23 -0.46
C THR A 12 -8.93 -20.74 -0.40
N ASN A 13 -9.22 -21.37 -1.54
CA ASN A 13 -9.36 -22.83 -1.67
C ASN A 13 -8.07 -23.53 -2.12
N GLY A 14 -6.93 -22.82 -2.13
CA GLY A 14 -5.61 -23.37 -2.46
C GLY A 14 -5.31 -23.51 -3.95
N LEU A 15 -6.11 -22.94 -4.86
CA LEU A 15 -5.81 -22.99 -6.29
C LEU A 15 -4.77 -21.93 -6.64
N GLU A 16 -3.68 -22.38 -7.25
CA GLU A 16 -2.71 -21.50 -7.89
C GLU A 16 -3.26 -20.98 -9.22
N LYS A 17 -3.16 -19.68 -9.41
CA LYS A 17 -3.57 -18.98 -10.63
C LYS A 17 -2.50 -17.99 -11.04
N THR A 18 -2.52 -17.67 -12.32
CA THR A 18 -1.64 -16.68 -12.91
C THR A 18 -2.47 -15.75 -13.77
N VAL A 19 -2.14 -14.46 -13.74
CA VAL A 19 -2.72 -13.45 -14.63
C VAL A 19 -1.60 -12.71 -15.34
N ARG A 20 -1.82 -12.42 -16.62
CA ARG A 20 -0.87 -11.73 -17.50
C ARG A 20 -1.24 -10.25 -17.56
N PHE A 21 -0.23 -9.39 -17.46
CA PHE A 21 -0.32 -7.94 -17.70
C PHE A 21 0.81 -7.51 -18.62
N ASN A 22 0.63 -6.41 -19.35
CA ASN A 22 1.73 -5.78 -20.07
C ASN A 22 2.50 -4.83 -19.14
N THR A 23 3.79 -4.64 -19.40
CA THR A 23 4.65 -3.76 -18.57
C THR A 23 4.34 -2.27 -18.71
N ASP A 24 3.65 -1.87 -19.78
CA ASP A 24 3.22 -0.49 -20.04
C ASP A 24 1.87 -0.14 -19.41
N GLU A 25 1.20 -1.09 -18.75
CA GLU A 25 -0.07 -0.83 -18.08
C GLU A 25 0.08 0.15 -16.92
N LYS A 26 -0.79 1.16 -16.92
CA LYS A 26 -0.87 2.16 -15.83
C LYS A 26 -1.66 1.65 -14.62
N GLY A 27 -2.42 0.58 -14.78
CA GLY A 27 -3.32 0.10 -13.73
C GLY A 27 -3.37 -1.41 -13.71
N ILE A 28 -2.97 -2.01 -12.59
CA ILE A 28 -3.08 -3.44 -12.35
C ILE A 28 -4.25 -3.69 -11.40
N ASN A 29 -5.28 -4.33 -11.92
CA ASN A 29 -6.48 -4.66 -11.17
C ASN A 29 -6.50 -6.16 -10.86
N LEU A 30 -6.49 -6.50 -9.57
CA LEU A 30 -6.57 -7.81 -8.93
C LEU A 30 -7.77 -7.92 -7.98
N ASP A 31 -8.75 -7.03 -8.08
CA ASP A 31 -9.96 -7.02 -7.26
C ASP A 31 -10.80 -8.30 -7.47
N LEU A 32 -11.52 -8.73 -6.41
CA LEU A 32 -12.55 -9.77 -6.48
C LEU A 32 -12.07 -11.12 -7.03
N ARG A 33 -10.82 -11.51 -6.73
CA ARG A 33 -10.21 -12.76 -7.22
C ARG A 33 -10.10 -13.87 -6.19
N ASN A 34 -10.66 -13.65 -5.00
CA ASN A 34 -10.59 -14.60 -3.89
C ASN A 34 -9.14 -14.95 -3.52
N ILE A 35 -8.24 -13.97 -3.63
CA ILE A 35 -6.80 -14.11 -3.38
C ILE A 35 -6.56 -14.28 -1.88
N ALA A 36 -5.80 -15.30 -1.49
CA ALA A 36 -5.24 -15.47 -0.14
C ALA A 36 -3.77 -15.02 -0.08
N GLN A 37 -3.00 -15.30 -1.12
CA GLN A 37 -1.59 -14.91 -1.26
C GLN A 37 -1.30 -14.45 -2.69
N VAL A 38 -0.46 -13.44 -2.86
CA VAL A 38 -0.10 -12.90 -4.18
C VAL A 38 1.39 -12.55 -4.22
N ASP A 39 2.04 -12.88 -5.34
CA ASP A 39 3.42 -12.50 -5.64
C ASP A 39 3.43 -11.23 -6.50
N LEU A 40 3.82 -10.11 -5.89
CA LEU A 40 3.94 -8.82 -6.56
C LEU A 40 5.33 -8.56 -7.15
N LEU A 41 6.31 -9.45 -6.97
CA LEU A 41 7.67 -9.26 -7.50
C LEU A 41 7.70 -8.91 -8.99
N PRO A 42 6.85 -9.46 -9.87
CA PRO A 42 6.85 -9.08 -11.28
C PRO A 42 6.58 -7.59 -11.55
N LEU A 43 6.00 -6.85 -10.60
CA LEU A 43 5.73 -5.42 -10.73
C LEU A 43 7.00 -4.56 -10.86
N ILE A 44 8.19 -5.10 -10.55
CA ILE A 44 9.46 -4.38 -10.75
C ILE A 44 9.70 -3.96 -12.20
N TRP A 45 9.00 -4.58 -13.16
CA TRP A 45 9.07 -4.26 -14.59
C TRP A 45 8.00 -3.26 -15.06
N CYS A 46 7.08 -2.83 -14.18
CA CYS A 46 5.97 -1.94 -14.50
C CYS A 46 6.26 -0.49 -14.11
N GLU A 47 7.29 0.12 -14.71
CA GLU A 47 7.76 1.48 -14.36
C GLU A 47 6.68 2.57 -14.50
N ASN A 48 5.67 2.35 -15.35
CA ASN A 48 4.57 3.29 -15.60
C ASN A 48 3.33 3.03 -14.73
N LEU A 49 3.40 2.11 -13.76
CA LEU A 49 2.25 1.76 -12.91
C LEU A 49 1.81 2.97 -12.08
N GLU A 50 0.57 3.40 -12.27
CA GLU A 50 -0.06 4.48 -11.51
C GLU A 50 -1.03 3.93 -10.45
N THR A 51 -1.59 2.74 -10.62
CA THR A 51 -2.62 2.20 -9.73
C THR A 51 -2.49 0.69 -9.53
N LEU A 52 -2.48 0.26 -8.27
CA LEU A 52 -2.61 -1.14 -7.87
C LEU A 52 -3.92 -1.35 -7.08
N CYS A 53 -4.78 -2.22 -7.58
CA CYS A 53 -6.05 -2.57 -6.93
C CYS A 53 -6.06 -4.06 -6.55
N LEU A 54 -6.27 -4.36 -5.27
CA LEU A 54 -6.31 -5.70 -4.68
C LEU A 54 -7.51 -5.86 -3.72
N ARG A 55 -8.57 -5.06 -3.91
CA ARG A 55 -9.73 -4.98 -3.03
C ARG A 55 -10.60 -6.24 -3.09
N ASN A 56 -11.35 -6.48 -2.03
CA ASN A 56 -12.31 -7.59 -1.94
C ASN A 56 -11.65 -8.95 -2.22
N ASN A 57 -10.56 -9.20 -1.50
CA ASN A 57 -9.86 -10.48 -1.50
C ASN A 57 -9.85 -11.03 -0.06
N SER A 58 -8.93 -11.93 0.25
CA SER A 58 -8.77 -12.51 1.59
C SER A 58 -7.29 -12.57 1.97
N ILE A 59 -6.52 -11.56 1.54
CA ILE A 59 -5.08 -11.45 1.74
C ILE A 59 -4.81 -11.20 3.22
N THR A 60 -3.93 -11.99 3.82
CA THR A 60 -3.53 -11.87 5.23
C THR A 60 -2.19 -11.18 5.42
N GLU A 61 -1.33 -11.25 4.41
CA GLU A 61 0.02 -10.67 4.36
C GLU A 61 0.30 -10.21 2.93
N ILE A 62 1.07 -9.14 2.77
CA ILE A 62 1.44 -8.61 1.45
C ILE A 62 2.80 -7.93 1.51
N ASP A 63 3.65 -8.22 0.53
CA ASP A 63 4.92 -7.55 0.33
C ASP A 63 4.74 -6.42 -0.70
N LEU A 64 4.99 -5.17 -0.26
CA LEU A 64 4.92 -3.98 -1.09
C LEU A 64 6.28 -3.55 -1.65
N SER A 65 7.38 -4.20 -1.30
CA SER A 65 8.73 -3.84 -1.77
C SER A 65 8.88 -3.71 -3.30
N PRO A 66 8.16 -4.47 -4.15
CA PRO A 66 8.24 -4.28 -5.60
C PRO A 66 7.76 -2.89 -6.07
N LEU A 67 6.93 -2.21 -5.26
CA LEU A 67 6.36 -0.91 -5.62
C LEU A 67 7.39 0.23 -5.62
N GLU A 68 8.53 0.07 -4.94
CA GLU A 68 9.62 1.05 -4.98
C GLU A 68 10.10 1.31 -6.41
N LYS A 69 10.04 0.31 -7.29
CA LYS A 69 10.46 0.42 -8.70
C LYS A 69 9.49 1.21 -9.56
N CYS A 70 8.21 1.30 -9.18
CA CYS A 70 7.21 2.11 -9.86
C CYS A 70 6.84 3.40 -9.09
N GLY A 71 7.52 3.70 -7.98
CA GLY A 71 7.14 4.79 -7.07
C GLY A 71 7.07 6.19 -7.71
N GLN A 72 7.83 6.42 -8.79
CA GLN A 72 7.79 7.70 -9.51
C GLN A 72 6.44 7.98 -10.19
N ASN A 73 5.67 6.96 -10.53
CA ASN A 73 4.37 7.10 -11.20
C ASN A 73 3.18 6.65 -10.34
N LEU A 74 3.43 5.93 -9.25
CA LEU A 74 2.39 5.35 -8.41
C LEU A 74 1.56 6.44 -7.73
N LYS A 75 0.24 6.39 -7.94
CA LYS A 75 -0.74 7.33 -7.38
C LYS A 75 -1.72 6.68 -6.42
N SER A 76 -2.02 5.40 -6.57
CA SER A 76 -3.06 4.75 -5.77
C SER A 76 -2.72 3.30 -5.44
N VAL A 77 -2.80 2.96 -4.16
CA VAL A 77 -2.69 1.59 -3.64
C VAL A 77 -3.96 1.25 -2.88
N ARG A 78 -4.74 0.30 -3.40
CA ARG A 78 -6.05 -0.07 -2.84
C ARG A 78 -6.07 -1.52 -2.37
N LEU A 79 -6.04 -1.71 -1.06
CA LEU A 79 -6.00 -3.00 -0.36
C LEU A 79 -7.23 -3.22 0.55
N GLY A 80 -8.26 -2.38 0.44
CA GLY A 80 -9.45 -2.50 1.27
C GLY A 80 -10.25 -3.78 1.09
N HIS A 81 -11.04 -4.16 2.09
CA HIS A 81 -11.80 -5.43 2.15
C HIS A 81 -10.89 -6.66 1.98
N ASN A 82 -9.89 -6.77 2.86
CA ASN A 82 -8.97 -7.91 2.96
C ASN A 82 -8.92 -8.42 4.41
N ARG A 83 -7.87 -9.16 4.79
CA ARG A 83 -7.69 -9.72 6.13
C ARG A 83 -6.30 -9.42 6.70
N LEU A 84 -5.68 -8.33 6.25
CA LEU A 84 -4.35 -7.90 6.69
C LEU A 84 -4.39 -7.63 8.19
N GLN A 85 -3.47 -8.24 8.93
CA GLN A 85 -3.31 -8.03 10.38
C GLN A 85 -2.21 -7.01 10.69
N GLU A 86 -1.25 -6.91 9.79
CA GLU A 86 -0.16 -5.95 9.76
C GLU A 86 0.09 -5.52 8.32
N ILE A 87 0.77 -4.40 8.15
CA ILE A 87 1.23 -3.92 6.85
C ILE A 87 2.47 -3.07 7.05
N ASP A 88 3.48 -3.32 6.22
CA ASP A 88 4.63 -2.45 6.07
C ASP A 88 4.37 -1.45 4.95
N LEU A 89 4.42 -0.16 5.29
CA LEU A 89 4.24 0.94 4.34
C LEU A 89 5.56 1.57 3.91
N GLU A 90 6.71 1.11 4.42
CA GLU A 90 8.02 1.69 4.09
C GLU A 90 8.27 1.77 2.57
N PRO A 91 7.92 0.77 1.74
CA PRO A 91 8.08 0.88 0.29
C PRO A 91 7.35 2.08 -0.35
N LEU A 92 6.33 2.63 0.31
CA LEU A 92 5.59 3.79 -0.17
C LEU A 92 6.30 5.13 0.12
N SER A 93 7.32 5.16 0.98
CA SER A 93 8.11 6.38 1.24
C SER A 93 8.80 6.91 -0.02
N SER A 94 9.04 6.04 -0.99
CA SER A 94 9.63 6.35 -2.31
C SER A 94 8.60 6.77 -3.37
N CYS A 95 7.34 7.05 -3.00
CA CYS A 95 6.24 7.37 -3.91
C CYS A 95 5.77 8.84 -3.81
N PRO A 96 6.51 9.83 -4.38
CA PRO A 96 6.20 11.26 -4.20
C PRO A 96 4.86 11.69 -4.84
N ASN A 97 4.36 10.91 -5.79
CA ASN A 97 3.10 11.17 -6.50
C ASN A 97 1.92 10.37 -5.94
N LEU A 98 2.09 9.69 -4.80
CA LEU A 98 1.01 8.92 -4.18
C LEU A 98 -0.10 9.86 -3.70
N GLU A 99 -1.33 9.60 -4.15
CA GLU A 99 -2.53 10.39 -3.84
C GLU A 99 -3.50 9.63 -2.92
N GLU A 100 -3.55 8.30 -3.02
CA GLU A 100 -4.50 7.45 -2.29
C GLU A 100 -3.86 6.19 -1.72
N VAL A 101 -4.13 5.93 -0.43
CA VAL A 101 -3.89 4.63 0.22
C VAL A 101 -5.18 4.16 0.89
N SER A 102 -5.67 2.99 0.51
CA SER A 102 -6.88 2.40 1.09
C SER A 102 -6.59 1.05 1.74
N LEU A 103 -6.79 0.99 3.06
CA LEU A 103 -6.63 -0.16 3.94
C LEU A 103 -7.91 -0.51 4.72
N ILE A 104 -9.03 0.17 4.43
CA ILE A 104 -10.33 0.01 5.08
C ILE A 104 -10.83 -1.45 5.03
N ASP A 105 -11.61 -1.87 6.02
CA ASP A 105 -12.12 -3.24 6.13
C ASP A 105 -11.01 -4.30 6.04
N ASN A 106 -9.99 -4.15 6.88
CA ASN A 106 -8.99 -5.18 7.13
C ASN A 106 -9.11 -5.72 8.56
N ARG A 107 -8.03 -6.31 9.11
CA ARG A 107 -7.93 -6.76 10.51
C ARG A 107 -6.75 -6.10 11.22
N LEU A 108 -6.36 -4.93 10.73
CA LEU A 108 -5.25 -4.16 11.24
C LEU A 108 -5.60 -3.70 12.66
N LYS A 109 -4.68 -3.88 13.60
CA LYS A 109 -4.81 -3.28 14.94
C LYS A 109 -4.08 -1.96 15.04
N ARG A 110 -3.02 -1.82 14.26
CA ARG A 110 -2.16 -0.65 14.25
C ARG A 110 -1.52 -0.48 12.86
N VAL A 111 -1.28 0.77 12.46
CA VAL A 111 -0.55 1.12 11.23
C VAL A 111 0.47 2.20 11.55
N ASP A 112 1.68 2.06 11.01
CA ASP A 112 2.70 3.11 11.05
C ASP A 112 2.57 3.99 9.80
N LEU A 113 2.27 5.27 10.01
CA LEU A 113 2.08 6.26 8.96
C LEU A 113 3.36 7.01 8.60
N THR A 114 4.48 6.76 9.30
CA THR A 114 5.78 7.42 9.05
C THR A 114 6.14 7.48 7.55
N PRO A 115 6.01 6.39 6.77
CA PRO A 115 6.35 6.40 5.34
C PRO A 115 5.49 7.38 4.53
N LEU A 116 4.22 7.56 4.90
CA LEU A 116 3.27 8.40 4.17
C LEU A 116 3.54 9.90 4.33
N PHE A 117 4.34 10.32 5.32
CA PHE A 117 4.80 11.71 5.42
C PHE A 117 5.76 12.10 4.28
N HIS A 118 6.36 11.12 3.58
CA HIS A 118 7.19 11.35 2.40
C HIS A 118 6.38 11.45 1.09
N CYS A 119 5.04 11.38 1.17
CA CYS A 119 4.13 11.45 0.04
C CYS A 119 3.40 12.82 0.01
N PRO A 120 4.03 13.91 -0.47
CA PRO A 120 3.47 15.27 -0.36
C PRO A 120 2.14 15.46 -1.11
N ASN A 121 1.84 14.61 -2.08
CA ASN A 121 0.60 14.66 -2.87
C ASN A 121 -0.53 13.80 -2.29
N LEU A 122 -0.34 13.18 -1.11
CA LEU A 122 -1.34 12.30 -0.52
C LEU A 122 -2.58 13.10 -0.13
N ARG A 123 -3.73 12.69 -0.66
CA ARG A 123 -5.02 13.36 -0.47
C ARG A 123 -6.03 12.49 0.24
N GLU A 124 -5.87 11.17 0.15
CA GLU A 124 -6.82 10.23 0.71
C GLU A 124 -6.11 9.09 1.43
N ILE A 125 -6.50 8.87 2.69
CA ILE A 125 -6.15 7.68 3.46
C ILE A 125 -7.45 7.08 4.00
N LYS A 126 -7.70 5.82 3.69
CA LYS A 126 -8.87 5.08 4.18
C LYS A 126 -8.41 3.99 5.11
N ILE A 127 -8.58 4.19 6.42
CA ILE A 127 -8.25 3.24 7.48
C ILE A 127 -9.44 3.24 8.46
N ASP A 128 -9.78 2.09 9.03
CA ASP A 128 -10.89 1.97 9.98
C ASP A 128 -10.65 2.78 11.27
N ASP A 129 -11.72 3.26 11.90
CA ASP A 129 -11.64 4.16 13.06
C ASP A 129 -11.06 3.50 14.32
N ASP A 130 -11.14 2.18 14.43
CA ASP A 130 -10.63 1.40 15.55
C ASP A 130 -9.13 1.02 15.42
N VAL A 131 -8.50 1.32 14.28
CA VAL A 131 -7.08 1.08 14.05
C VAL A 131 -6.24 2.14 14.76
N GLY A 132 -5.28 1.70 15.58
CA GLY A 132 -4.31 2.60 16.19
C GLY A 132 -3.34 3.16 15.14
N LEU A 133 -3.19 4.48 15.08
CA LEU A 133 -2.25 5.11 14.16
C LEU A 133 -0.98 5.49 14.92
N THR A 134 0.19 5.25 14.33
CA THR A 134 1.46 5.74 14.88
C THR A 134 2.34 6.38 13.84
N ALA A 135 3.25 7.23 14.29
CA ALA A 135 4.26 7.84 13.44
C ALA A 135 5.49 8.22 14.30
N ASP A 136 6.63 8.44 13.63
CA ASP A 136 7.85 8.96 14.25
C ASP A 136 7.60 10.33 14.91
N LEU A 137 7.96 10.44 16.18
CA LEU A 137 7.89 11.66 17.00
C LEU A 137 8.59 12.86 16.35
N LEU A 138 9.68 12.65 15.59
CA LEU A 138 10.40 13.74 14.92
C LEU A 138 9.53 14.45 13.89
N LEU A 139 8.61 13.73 13.25
CA LEU A 139 7.71 14.28 12.24
C LEU A 139 6.67 15.22 12.85
N ARG A 140 6.40 15.15 14.16
CA ARG A 140 5.39 15.95 14.87
C ARG A 140 5.57 17.47 14.72
N SER A 141 6.78 17.93 14.43
CA SER A 141 7.12 19.36 14.37
C SER A 141 7.51 19.83 12.96
N VAL A 142 7.36 18.99 11.94
CA VAL A 142 7.80 19.29 10.56
C VAL A 142 6.71 20.07 9.81
N GLY A 143 7.11 21.11 9.07
CA GLY A 143 6.21 22.18 8.59
C GLY A 143 5.44 21.94 7.29
N SER A 144 5.42 20.74 6.73
CA SER A 144 4.60 20.44 5.54
C SER A 144 4.19 18.97 5.53
N TRP A 145 2.96 18.70 5.97
CA TRP A 145 2.35 17.38 5.85
C TRP A 145 1.27 17.39 4.78
N PRO A 146 0.98 16.23 4.19
CA PRO A 146 -0.28 16.02 3.51
C PRO A 146 -1.44 16.38 4.43
N GLU A 147 -2.40 17.17 3.94
CA GLU A 147 -3.56 17.65 4.72
C GLU A 147 -4.31 16.49 5.38
N VAL A 148 -4.44 15.36 4.67
CA VAL A 148 -5.09 14.15 5.17
C VAL A 148 -4.39 13.54 6.40
N LEU A 149 -3.08 13.72 6.57
CA LEU A 149 -2.36 13.27 7.77
C LEU A 149 -2.52 14.25 8.93
N ILE A 150 -2.71 15.54 8.65
CA ILE A 150 -3.06 16.56 9.66
C ILE A 150 -4.41 16.24 10.28
N GLU A 151 -5.39 15.81 9.48
CA GLU A 151 -6.70 15.40 9.98
C GLU A 151 -6.63 14.22 10.96
N GLN A 152 -5.64 13.34 10.80
CA GLN A 152 -5.41 12.21 11.70
C GLN A 152 -4.54 12.55 12.92
N TYR A 153 -4.00 13.77 13.02
CA TYR A 153 -2.99 14.17 14.01
C TYR A 153 -3.34 13.77 15.45
N HIS A 154 -4.60 13.98 15.85
CA HIS A 154 -5.06 13.72 17.22
C HIS A 154 -5.15 12.23 17.57
N ARG A 155 -5.22 11.34 16.58
CA ARG A 155 -5.30 9.89 16.75
C ARG A 155 -3.93 9.21 16.64
N ILE A 156 -2.92 9.92 16.13
CA ILE A 156 -1.56 9.39 15.99
C ILE A 156 -0.89 9.34 17.36
N LEU A 157 -0.49 8.14 17.77
CA LEU A 157 0.46 7.94 18.85
C LEU A 157 1.88 8.13 18.30
N TRP A 158 2.46 9.28 18.62
CA TRP A 158 3.82 9.68 18.27
C TRP A 158 4.83 8.94 19.17
N LYS A 159 5.69 8.12 18.56
CA LYS A 159 6.71 7.33 19.27
C LYS A 159 8.11 7.72 18.80
N ALA A 160 9.07 7.72 19.71
CA ALA A 160 10.48 7.70 19.31
C ALA A 160 10.74 6.39 18.57
N ASP A 161 11.51 6.44 17.49
CA ASP A 161 11.88 5.25 16.75
C ASP A 161 12.62 4.28 17.69
N PRO A 162 12.16 3.04 17.89
CA PRO A 162 12.86 2.09 18.76
C PRO A 162 14.32 1.82 18.34
N ASP A 163 14.68 2.14 17.10
CA ASP A 163 16.03 1.98 16.54
C ASP A 163 16.85 3.28 16.50
N SER A 164 16.38 4.38 17.15
CA SER A 164 17.12 5.66 17.27
C SER A 164 17.94 5.83 18.55
#